data_AF-A0A520WW54-F1
#
_entry.id   AF-A0A520WW54-F1
#
_cell.length_a   1.000
_cell.length_b   1.000
_cell.length_c   1.000
_cell.angle_alpha   90.00
_cell.angle_beta   90.00
_cell.angle_gamma   90.00
#
_symmetry.space_group_name_H-M   'P 1'
#
loop_
_entity.id
_entity.type
_entity.pdbx_description
1 polymer ?
#
loop_
_entity_poly.entity_id
_entity_poly.type
_entity_poly.pdbx_seq_one_letter_code
_entity_poly.pdbx_strand_id
1 'polypeptide(L)'
;MSMLSRFNPKTGAEDFWEVFRRPQPYRIPILLVSTLIPVTVLYFFVGERTMIPPRSPEVTYITTFPEGRTDEEILASNIENQERQDALRARREALEERKREAYRALGRATGLDVDAMEREIAEERAREEAARDQTLSTNESE
;
A
#
# COMPACT_ATOMS: atom_id res chain seq x y z
N MET A 1 31.79 -31.91 7.26
CA MET A 1 31.38 -32.96 6.31
C MET A 1 29.89 -32.82 6.06
N SER A 2 29.49 -32.56 4.80
CA SER A 2 28.11 -32.24 4.44
C SER A 2 27.22 -33.49 4.48
N MET A 3 26.19 -33.49 5.33
CA MET A 3 25.23 -34.61 5.44
C MET A 3 24.40 -34.80 4.16
N LEU A 4 24.30 -33.78 3.33
CA LEU A 4 23.51 -33.79 2.10
C LEU A 4 24.17 -34.58 0.95
N SER A 5 25.48 -34.85 0.99
CA SER A 5 26.14 -35.70 -0.02
C SER A 5 26.01 -37.20 0.30
N ARG A 6 25.62 -37.56 1.53
CA ARG A 6 25.43 -38.95 1.96
C ARG A 6 24.02 -39.46 1.69
N PHE A 7 23.02 -38.59 1.77
CA PHE A 7 21.64 -38.90 1.45
C PHE A 7 21.32 -38.38 0.05
N ASN A 8 21.57 -39.20 -0.97
CA ASN A 8 21.15 -38.91 -2.34
C ASN A 8 19.67 -39.30 -2.50
N PRO A 9 18.71 -38.36 -2.46
CA PRO A 9 17.28 -38.67 -2.52
C PRO A 9 16.89 -39.30 -3.87
N LYS A 10 17.68 -39.06 -4.92
CA LYS A 10 17.46 -39.60 -6.25
C LYS A 10 17.59 -41.12 -6.26
N THR A 11 18.64 -41.65 -5.63
CA THR A 11 18.88 -43.10 -5.56
C THR A 11 17.79 -43.81 -4.75
N GLY A 12 17.30 -43.21 -3.66
CA GLY A 12 16.20 -43.78 -2.88
C GLY A 12 14.87 -43.80 -3.65
N ALA A 13 14.59 -42.76 -4.44
CA ALA A 13 13.40 -42.71 -5.29
C ALA A 13 13.47 -43.72 -6.44
N GLU A 14 14.66 -43.90 -7.05
CA GLU A 14 14.90 -44.89 -8.10
C GLU A 14 14.73 -46.33 -7.59
N ASP A 15 15.27 -46.66 -6.41
CA ASP A 15 15.12 -47.97 -5.77
C ASP A 15 13.66 -48.28 -5.41
N PHE A 16 12.94 -47.32 -4.82
CA PHE A 16 11.50 -47.44 -4.57
C PHE A 16 10.71 -47.70 -5.86
N TRP A 17 11.02 -46.96 -6.93
CA TRP A 17 10.32 -47.09 -8.21
C TRP A 17 10.58 -48.42 -8.90
N GLU A 18 11.80 -48.96 -8.78
CA GLU A 18 12.13 -50.30 -9.27
C GLU A 18 11.30 -51.37 -8.54
N VAL A 19 11.25 -51.32 -7.21
CA VAL A 19 10.46 -52.25 -6.38
C VAL A 19 8.97 -52.12 -6.67
N PHE A 20 8.48 -50.91 -6.89
CA PHE A 20 7.07 -50.66 -7.19
C PHE A 20 6.64 -51.20 -8.56
N ARG A 21 7.51 -51.13 -9.58
CA ARG A 21 7.25 -51.66 -10.94
C ARG A 21 7.24 -53.19 -11.00
N ARG A 22 7.83 -53.89 -10.03
CA ARG A 22 7.81 -55.36 -10.00
C ARG A 22 6.36 -55.88 -9.95
N PRO A 23 6.03 -56.96 -10.69
CA PRO A 23 4.69 -57.52 -10.74
C PRO A 23 4.38 -58.29 -9.45
N GLN A 24 4.03 -57.55 -8.40
CA GLN A 24 3.55 -58.10 -7.13
C GLN A 24 2.03 -57.86 -7.00
N PRO A 25 1.25 -58.86 -6.55
CA PRO A 25 -0.21 -58.75 -6.47
C PRO A 25 -0.67 -57.72 -5.42
N TYR A 26 0.15 -57.42 -4.41
CA TYR A 26 -0.25 -56.58 -3.27
C TYR A 26 0.30 -55.14 -3.28
N ARG A 27 0.96 -54.68 -4.37
CA ARG A 27 1.53 -53.32 -4.42
C ARG A 27 0.51 -52.20 -4.15
N ILE A 28 -0.67 -52.29 -4.77
CA ILE A 28 -1.70 -51.26 -4.64
C ILE A 28 -2.39 -51.33 -3.27
N PRO A 29 -2.82 -52.50 -2.76
CA PRO A 29 -3.36 -52.62 -1.41
C PRO A 29 -2.43 -52.09 -0.32
N ILE A 30 -1.14 -52.45 -0.35
CA ILE A 30 -0.17 -52.02 0.66
C ILE A 30 0.04 -50.51 0.60
N LEU A 31 0.18 -49.94 -0.60
CA LEU A 31 0.27 -48.48 -0.75
C LEU A 31 -0.98 -47.77 -0.24
N LEU A 32 -2.17 -48.25 -0.59
CA LEU A 32 -3.41 -47.64 -0.14
C LEU A 32 -3.53 -47.65 1.38
N VAL A 33 -3.23 -48.77 2.05
CA VAL A 33 -3.25 -48.86 3.51
C VAL A 33 -2.20 -47.92 4.13
N SER A 34 -0.99 -47.89 3.57
CA SER A 34 0.09 -47.03 4.06
C SER A 34 -0.20 -45.56 3.88
N THR A 35 -0.89 -45.16 2.81
CA THR A 35 -1.28 -43.76 2.55
C THR A 35 -2.53 -43.37 3.34
N LEU A 36 -3.44 -44.30 3.61
CA LEU A 36 -4.66 -44.04 4.36
C LEU A 36 -4.35 -43.48 5.75
N ILE A 37 -3.40 -44.09 6.48
CA ILE A 37 -3.04 -43.70 7.85
C ILE A 37 -2.64 -42.21 7.95
N PRO A 38 -1.61 -41.71 7.23
CA PRO A 38 -1.22 -40.30 7.31
C PRO A 38 -2.29 -39.37 6.74
N VAL A 39 -3.01 -39.77 5.69
CA VAL A 39 -4.11 -38.95 5.12
C VAL A 39 -5.23 -38.78 6.13
N THR A 40 -5.62 -39.82 6.86
CA THR A 40 -6.64 -39.74 7.92
C THR A 40 -6.20 -38.79 9.03
N VAL A 41 -4.93 -38.85 9.45
CA VAL A 41 -4.38 -37.92 10.44
C VAL A 41 -4.48 -36.48 9.93
N LEU A 42 -3.96 -36.20 8.73
CA LEU A 42 -4.01 -34.87 8.15
C LEU A 42 -5.45 -34.37 7.95
N TYR A 43 -6.38 -35.25 7.56
CA TYR A 43 -7.78 -34.92 7.39
C TYR A 43 -8.42 -34.38 8.68
N PHE A 44 -8.10 -34.96 9.84
CA PHE A 44 -8.57 -34.42 11.13
C PHE A 44 -8.02 -33.02 11.45
N PHE A 45 -6.82 -32.70 10.97
CA PHE A 45 -6.19 -31.39 11.21
C PHE A 45 -6.56 -30.31 10.17
N VAL A 46 -7.12 -30.67 9.01
CA VAL A 46 -7.46 -29.71 7.94
C VAL A 46 -8.57 -28.73 8.34
N GLY A 47 -9.44 -29.12 9.27
CA GLY A 47 -10.64 -28.35 9.65
C GLY A 47 -10.41 -27.24 10.70
N GLU A 48 -9.30 -27.24 11.43
CA GLU A 48 -9.07 -26.25 12.48
C GLU A 48 -8.50 -24.95 11.90
N ARG A 49 -9.42 -24.08 11.46
CA ARG A 49 -9.13 -22.65 11.27
C ARG A 49 -9.97 -21.84 12.23
N THR A 50 -9.53 -21.73 13.48
CA THR A 50 -10.09 -20.75 14.41
C THR A 50 -9.48 -19.39 14.08
N MET A 51 -9.98 -18.75 13.02
CA MET A 51 -9.78 -17.31 12.85
C MET A 51 -10.68 -16.64 13.89
N ILE A 52 -10.18 -16.51 15.12
CA ILE A 52 -10.82 -15.64 16.10
C ILE A 52 -10.78 -14.25 15.47
N PRO A 53 -11.94 -13.62 15.18
CA PRO A 53 -11.92 -12.25 14.71
C PRO A 53 -11.17 -11.43 15.77
N PRO A 54 -10.19 -10.60 15.38
CA PRO A 54 -9.46 -9.79 16.34
C PRO A 54 -10.47 -9.03 17.19
N ARG A 55 -10.29 -9.05 18.52
CA ARG A 55 -11.14 -8.26 19.41
C ARG A 55 -11.07 -6.80 18.94
N SER A 56 -12.22 -6.16 18.77
CA SER A 56 -12.26 -4.74 18.41
C SER A 56 -11.41 -3.96 19.42
N PRO A 57 -10.54 -3.05 18.95
CA PRO A 57 -9.68 -2.28 19.84
C PRO A 57 -10.54 -1.41 20.76
N GLU A 58 -10.10 -1.24 22.00
CA GLU A 58 -10.67 -0.25 22.92
C GLU A 58 -10.24 1.15 22.46
N VAL A 59 -11.16 1.91 21.87
CA VAL A 59 -10.91 3.28 21.42
C VAL A 59 -11.30 4.24 22.55
N THR A 60 -10.31 4.90 23.15
CA THR A 60 -10.56 6.02 24.06
C THR A 60 -10.53 7.32 23.27
N TYR A 61 -11.66 8.01 23.18
CA TYR A 61 -11.73 9.33 22.58
C TYR A 61 -11.30 10.40 23.59
N ILE A 62 -10.29 11.19 23.22
CA ILE A 62 -9.88 12.38 23.96
C ILE A 62 -10.44 13.58 23.22
N THR A 63 -11.55 14.14 23.70
CA THR A 63 -12.16 15.33 23.09
C THR A 63 -11.64 16.59 23.76
N THR A 64 -11.31 17.59 22.94
CA THR A 64 -10.91 18.94 23.41
C THR A 64 -12.09 19.90 23.50
N PHE A 65 -13.25 19.51 22.97
CA PHE A 65 -14.47 20.29 23.00
C PHE A 65 -15.38 19.85 24.15
N PRO A 66 -16.15 20.79 24.74
CA PRO A 66 -17.11 20.45 25.78
C PRO A 66 -18.17 19.48 25.26
N GLU A 67 -18.57 18.54 26.12
CA GLU A 67 -19.68 17.64 25.85
C GLU A 67 -20.99 18.45 25.80
N GLY A 68 -21.85 18.16 24.82
CA GLY A 68 -23.18 18.79 24.72
C GLY A 68 -23.22 20.19 24.10
N ARG A 69 -22.14 20.64 23.41
CA ARG A 69 -22.19 21.88 22.61
C ARG A 69 -23.35 21.83 21.62
N THR A 70 -24.05 22.94 21.50
CA THR A 70 -25.16 23.09 20.55
C THR A 70 -24.64 23.30 19.14
N ASP A 71 -25.47 23.01 18.14
CA ASP A 71 -25.14 23.25 16.73
C ASP A 71 -24.87 24.73 16.43
N GLU A 72 -25.56 25.64 17.14
CA GLU A 72 -25.35 27.09 17.03
C GLU A 72 -23.97 27.50 17.52
N GLU A 73 -23.54 26.99 18.68
CA GLU A 73 -22.19 27.19 19.19
C GLU A 73 -21.14 26.56 18.27
N ILE A 74 -21.48 25.46 17.59
CA ILE A 74 -20.60 24.85 16.59
C ILE A 74 -20.37 25.79 15.41
N LEU A 75 -21.46 26.29 14.85
CA LEU A 75 -21.42 27.19 13.71
C LEU A 75 -20.66 28.47 14.03
N ALA A 76 -20.94 29.09 15.18
CA ALA A 76 -20.24 30.30 15.60
C ALA A 76 -18.72 30.09 15.72
N SER A 77 -18.30 29.01 16.39
CA SER A 77 -16.87 28.68 16.53
C SER A 77 -16.20 28.37 15.19
N ASN A 78 -16.92 27.75 14.25
CA ASN A 78 -16.38 27.45 12.93
C ASN A 78 -16.21 28.71 12.09
N ILE A 79 -17.16 29.64 12.14
CA ILE A 79 -17.08 30.92 11.42
C ILE A 79 -15.87 31.73 11.90
N GLU A 80 -15.71 31.89 13.22
CA GLU A 80 -14.57 32.62 13.78
C GLU A 80 -13.23 31.97 13.39
N ASN A 81 -13.17 30.63 13.42
CA ASN A 81 -12.00 29.90 12.99
C ASN A 81 -11.72 30.07 11.50
N GLN A 82 -12.76 30.11 10.67
CA GLN A 82 -12.64 30.31 9.23
C GLN A 82 -12.08 31.70 8.92
N GLU A 83 -12.62 32.75 9.54
CA GLU A 83 -12.11 34.13 9.38
C GLU A 83 -10.63 34.24 9.77
N ARG A 84 -10.25 33.63 10.90
CA ARG A 84 -8.85 33.60 11.34
C ARG A 84 -7.95 32.84 10.38
N GLN A 85 -8.41 31.71 9.85
CA GLN A 85 -7.66 30.93 8.86
C GLN A 85 -7.50 31.69 7.55
N ASP A 86 -8.54 32.36 7.07
CA ASP A 86 -8.52 33.12 5.82
C ASP A 86 -7.59 34.34 5.95
N ALA A 87 -7.62 35.04 7.08
CA ALA A 87 -6.69 36.13 7.35
C ALA A 87 -5.22 35.65 7.38
N LEU A 88 -4.95 34.48 7.96
CA LEU A 88 -3.61 33.88 7.96
C LEU A 88 -3.19 33.42 6.56
N ARG A 89 -4.12 32.86 5.79
CA ARG A 89 -3.88 32.41 4.40
C ARG A 89 -3.52 33.59 3.52
N ALA A 90 -4.32 34.65 3.54
CA ALA A 90 -4.05 35.88 2.77
C ALA A 90 -2.66 36.47 3.10
N ARG A 91 -2.28 36.48 4.38
CA ARG A 91 -0.93 36.92 4.80
C ARG A 91 0.16 36.03 4.26
N ARG A 92 -0.03 34.70 4.27
CA ARG A 92 0.96 33.75 3.74
C ARG A 92 1.11 33.90 2.23
N GLU A 93 0.01 34.01 1.50
CA GLU A 93 0.00 34.22 0.05
C GLU A 93 0.75 35.52 -0.32
N ALA A 94 0.48 36.62 0.38
CA ALA A 94 1.21 37.87 0.19
C ALA A 94 2.73 37.72 0.47
N LEU A 95 3.11 36.96 1.50
CA LEU A 95 4.51 36.68 1.79
C LEU A 95 5.16 35.80 0.73
N GLU A 96 4.45 34.81 0.20
CA GLU A 96 4.93 33.93 -0.86
C GLU A 96 5.12 34.69 -2.18
N GLU A 97 4.18 35.55 -2.54
CA GLU A 97 4.31 36.43 -3.70
C GLU A 97 5.55 37.31 -3.60
N ARG A 98 5.73 37.98 -2.46
CA ARG A 98 6.94 38.79 -2.20
C ARG A 98 8.22 37.96 -2.23
N LYS A 99 8.20 36.72 -1.73
CA LYS A 99 9.36 35.80 -1.84
C LYS A 99 9.66 35.48 -3.30
N ARG A 100 8.66 35.11 -4.10
CA ARG A 100 8.83 34.81 -5.54
C ARG A 100 9.42 36.02 -6.27
N GLU A 101 8.89 37.21 -6.03
CA GLU A 101 9.43 38.46 -6.58
C GLU A 101 10.89 38.71 -6.18
N ALA A 102 11.22 38.51 -4.90
CA ALA A 102 12.59 38.66 -4.40
C ALA A 102 13.55 37.67 -5.08
N TYR A 103 13.14 36.40 -5.24
CA TYR A 103 13.94 35.40 -5.95
C TYR A 103 14.11 35.71 -7.44
N ARG A 104 13.06 36.18 -8.12
CA ARG A 104 13.16 36.67 -9.52
C ARG A 104 14.11 37.84 -9.64
N ALA A 105 14.03 38.81 -8.73
CA ALA A 105 14.91 39.95 -8.70
C ALA A 105 16.38 39.54 -8.46
N LEU A 106 16.61 38.60 -7.54
CA LEU A 106 17.93 38.03 -7.28
C LEU A 106 18.47 37.31 -8.52
N GLY A 107 17.67 36.45 -9.16
CA GLY A 107 18.06 35.74 -10.39
C GLY A 107 18.51 36.71 -11.49
N ARG A 108 17.72 37.75 -11.75
CA ARG A 108 18.06 38.81 -12.71
C ARG A 108 19.36 39.53 -12.34
N ALA A 109 19.56 39.87 -11.07
CA ALA A 109 20.77 40.53 -10.60
C ALA A 109 22.03 39.65 -10.73
N THR A 110 21.88 38.33 -10.60
CA THR A 110 22.97 37.36 -10.77
C THR A 110 23.22 36.94 -12.23
N GLY A 111 22.49 37.51 -13.19
CA GLY A 111 22.66 37.24 -14.62
C GLY A 111 21.90 36.02 -15.15
N LEU A 112 20.94 35.47 -14.41
CA LEU A 112 20.02 34.42 -14.90
C LEU A 112 18.88 35.05 -15.73
N ASP A 113 18.55 34.43 -16.87
CA ASP A 113 17.40 34.79 -17.69
C ASP A 113 16.12 34.15 -17.12
N VAL A 114 15.51 34.86 -16.16
CA VAL A 114 14.30 34.42 -15.47
C VAL A 114 13.10 34.34 -16.41
N ASP A 115 13.02 35.20 -17.43
CA ASP A 115 11.88 35.28 -18.34
C ASP A 115 11.88 34.13 -19.36
N ALA A 116 13.06 33.67 -19.80
CA ALA A 116 13.19 32.43 -20.56
C ALA A 116 12.76 31.19 -19.74
N MET A 117 13.23 31.08 -18.49
CA MET A 117 12.88 29.96 -17.62
C MET A 117 11.37 29.91 -17.32
N GLU A 118 10.72 31.05 -17.05
CA GLU A 118 9.27 31.07 -16.78
C GLU A 118 8.43 30.62 -17.98
N ARG A 119 8.87 30.95 -19.21
CA ARG A 119 8.21 30.49 -20.44
C ARG A 119 8.33 28.97 -20.62
N GLU A 120 9.53 28.43 -20.45
CA GLU A 120 9.77 26.99 -20.53
C GLU A 120 8.94 26.22 -19.49
N ILE A 121 8.91 26.70 -18.24
CA ILE A 121 8.09 26.12 -17.16
C ILE A 121 6.60 26.18 -17.48
N ALA A 122 6.11 27.24 -18.14
CA ALA A 122 4.71 27.35 -18.53
C ALA A 122 4.35 26.35 -19.64
N GLU A 123 5.23 26.18 -20.64
CA GLU A 123 5.04 25.21 -21.71
C GLU A 123 5.06 23.77 -21.19
N GLU A 124 5.99 23.45 -20.28
CA GLU A 124 6.08 22.13 -19.65
C GLU A 124 4.83 21.80 -18.84
N ARG A 125 4.36 22.74 -17.99
CA ARG A 125 3.12 22.56 -17.22
C ARG A 125 1.89 22.34 -18.10
N ALA A 126 1.76 23.09 -19.19
CA ALA A 126 0.64 22.91 -20.12
C ALA A 126 0.66 21.52 -20.80
N ARG A 127 1.86 20.99 -21.11
CA ARG A 127 2.01 19.63 -21.66
C ARG A 127 1.67 18.57 -20.62
N GLU A 128 2.10 18.76 -19.37
CA GLU A 128 1.80 17.84 -18.27
C GLU A 128 0.30 17.79 -17.96
N GLU A 129 -0.38 18.94 -17.91
CA GLU A 129 -1.82 19.03 -17.71
C GLU A 129 -2.59 18.33 -18.83
N ALA A 130 -2.23 18.58 -20.09
CA ALA A 130 -2.83 17.89 -21.23
C ALA A 130 -2.62 16.36 -21.19
N ALA A 131 -1.45 15.90 -20.75
CA ALA A 131 -1.18 14.47 -20.59
C ALA A 131 -1.96 13.84 -19.42
N ARG A 132 -2.17 14.58 -18.33
CA ARG A 132 -3.00 14.16 -17.19
C ARG A 132 -4.47 14.04 -17.59
N ASP A 133 -5.01 15.00 -18.34
CA ASP A 133 -6.40 14.96 -18.80
C ASP A 133 -6.65 13.82 -19.80
N GLN A 134 -5.66 13.52 -20.65
CA GLN A 134 -5.73 12.37 -21.55
C GLN A 134 -5.70 11.02 -20.81
N THR A 135 -4.89 10.91 -19.76
CA THR A 135 -4.81 9.69 -18.95
C THR A 135 -6.06 9.48 -18.07
N LEU A 136 -6.63 10.56 -17.52
CA LEU A 136 -7.90 10.53 -16.77
C LEU A 136 -9.07 10.13 -17.69
N SER A 137 -9.17 10.71 -18.88
CA SER A 137 -10.26 10.36 -19.82
C SER A 137 -10.15 8.94 -20.40
N THR A 138 -8.93 8.41 -20.56
CA THR A 138 -8.70 7.01 -20.95
C THR A 138 -9.11 6.03 -19.83
N ASN A 139 -8.86 6.38 -18.56
CA ASN A 139 -9.26 5.54 -17.41
C ASN A 139 -10.76 5.58 -17.09
N GLU A 140 -11.48 6.64 -17.45
CA GLU A 140 -12.94 6.74 -17.26
C GLU A 140 -13.75 6.04 -18.38
N SER A 141 -13.09 5.60 -19.45
CA SER A 141 -13.74 4.97 -20.62
C SER A 141 -13.52 3.44 -20.73
N GLU A 142 -12.84 2.83 -19.75
CA GLU A 142 -12.79 1.37 -19.50
C GLU A 142 -13.75 0.96 -18.36
#